data_AF-A0AAI8STH6-F1
#
_entry.id   AF-A0AAI8STH6-F1
#
_cell.length_a   1.000
_cell.length_b   1.000
_cell.length_c   1.000
_cell.angle_alpha   90.00
_cell.angle_beta   90.00
_cell.angle_gamma   90.00
#
_symmetry.space_group_name_H-M   'P 1'
#
loop_
_entity.id
_entity.type
_entity.pdbx_description
1 polymer ?
#
loop_
_entity_poly.entity_id
_entity_poly.type
_entity_poly.pdbx_seq_one_letter_code
_entity_poly.pdbx_strand_id
1 'polypeptide(L)'
;MANDDATPVFGMPLEQALIHVWYDGFTSGASSGCNLFLPAESADAKADELVAAAVESPELRAQVHVEVRERMTALMQEVMAKGPLPGVTKADIHTAGPGEGGPTS
;
A
#
# COMPACT_ATOMS: atom_id res chain seq x y z
N MET A 1 -6.44 -8.26 23.08
CA MET A 1 -4.97 -8.28 22.97
C MET A 1 -4.56 -6.95 22.35
N ALA A 2 -3.67 -6.21 23.00
CA ALA A 2 -3.21 -4.93 22.49
C ALA A 2 -2.35 -5.17 21.24
N ASN A 3 -2.79 -4.65 20.09
CA ASN A 3 -1.93 -4.51 18.92
C ASN A 3 -0.97 -3.35 19.22
N ASP A 4 0.17 -3.66 19.83
CA ASP A 4 1.33 -2.75 19.85
C ASP A 4 1.93 -2.73 18.43
N ASP A 5 1.22 -2.08 17.51
CA ASP A 5 1.66 -1.79 16.15
C ASP A 5 2.56 -0.53 16.16
N ALA A 6 3.62 -0.60 16.97
CA ALA A 6 4.61 0.46 17.10
C ALA A 6 5.77 0.25 16.13
N THR A 7 5.52 -0.33 14.94
CA THR A 7 6.53 -0.35 13.89
C THR A 7 6.74 1.11 13.47
N PRO A 8 7.94 1.70 13.69
CA PRO A 8 8.19 3.06 13.27
C PRO A 8 7.92 3.16 11.76
N VAL A 9 7.25 4.21 11.31
CA VAL A 9 6.90 4.41 9.88
C VAL A 9 8.13 4.25 8.95
N PHE A 10 9.34 4.51 9.46
CA PHE A 10 10.62 4.36 8.75
C PHE A 10 11.18 2.92 8.68
N GLY A 11 10.59 1.95 9.38
CA GLY A 11 10.95 0.53 9.33
C GLY A 11 9.98 -0.35 8.54
N MET A 12 8.89 0.24 8.04
CA MET A 12 7.86 -0.47 7.29
C MET A 12 8.31 -0.74 5.84
N PRO A 13 8.08 -1.96 5.29
CA PRO A 13 8.30 -2.22 3.87
C PRO A 13 7.53 -1.23 2.99
N LEU A 14 8.15 -0.74 1.92
CA LEU A 14 7.55 0.28 1.05
C LEU A 14 6.16 -0.12 0.53
N GLU A 15 5.96 -1.39 0.15
CA GLU A 15 4.65 -1.92 -0.27
C GLU A 15 3.59 -1.72 0.81
N GLN A 16 3.93 -2.03 2.07
CA GLN A 16 3.01 -1.86 3.20
C GLN A 16 2.74 -0.38 3.47
N ALA A 17 3.76 0.48 3.42
CA ALA A 17 3.59 1.93 3.58
C ALA A 17 2.66 2.51 2.52
N LEU A 18 2.78 2.07 1.26
CA LEU A 18 1.91 2.50 0.17
C LEU A 18 0.47 2.00 0.34
N ILE A 19 0.27 0.80 0.88
CA ILE A 19 -1.08 0.31 1.23
C ILE A 19 -1.71 1.19 2.30
N HIS A 20 -0.98 1.57 3.35
CA HIS A 20 -1.50 2.50 4.37
C HIS A 20 -1.89 3.86 3.77
N VAL A 21 -1.04 4.41 2.90
CA VAL A 21 -1.34 5.67 2.20
C VAL A 21 -2.59 5.53 1.32
N TRP A 22 -2.77 4.39 0.65
CA TRP A 22 -3.96 4.13 -0.15
C TRP A 22 -5.24 4.16 0.71
N TYR A 23 -5.24 3.48 1.87
CA TYR A 23 -6.39 3.45 2.78
C TYR A 23 -6.64 4.81 3.45
N ASP A 24 -5.60 5.57 3.78
CA ASP A 24 -5.74 6.94 4.28
C ASP A 24 -6.42 7.85 3.24
N GLY A 25 -5.94 7.78 1.98
CA GLY A 25 -6.56 8.48 0.87
C GLY A 25 -8.00 8.05 0.61
N PHE A 26 -8.31 6.76 0.72
CA PHE A 26 -9.67 6.23 0.63
C PHE A 26 -10.57 6.80 1.73
N THR A 27 -10.11 6.81 2.98
CA THR A 27 -10.85 7.39 4.13
C THR A 27 -11.13 8.87 3.92
N SER A 28 -10.10 9.65 3.58
CA SER A 28 -10.23 11.09 3.35
C SER A 28 -11.15 11.40 2.16
N GLY A 29 -11.05 10.63 1.09
CA GLY A 29 -11.92 10.73 -0.07
C GLY A 29 -13.37 10.37 0.25
N ALA A 30 -13.59 9.31 1.03
CA ALA A 30 -14.91 8.89 1.49
C ALA A 30 -15.57 9.96 2.37
N SER A 31 -14.84 10.55 3.33
CA SER A 31 -15.35 11.67 4.15
C SER A 31 -15.69 12.86 3.27
N SER A 32 -14.77 13.29 2.39
CA SER A 32 -14.99 14.41 1.47
C SER A 32 -16.21 14.22 0.57
N GLY A 33 -16.39 13.01 0.04
CA GLY A 33 -17.53 12.66 -0.81
C GLY A 33 -18.84 12.57 -0.02
N CYS A 34 -18.83 11.99 1.19
CA CYS A 34 -20.01 11.91 2.04
C CYS A 34 -20.47 13.32 2.49
N ASN A 35 -19.54 14.24 2.71
CA ASN A 35 -19.83 15.61 3.14
C ASN A 35 -20.57 16.45 2.06
N LEU A 36 -20.67 15.94 0.83
CA LEU A 36 -21.53 16.53 -0.20
C LEU A 36 -23.03 16.30 0.06
N PHE A 37 -23.37 15.29 0.87
CA PHE A 37 -24.75 14.84 1.11
C PHE A 37 -25.12 14.78 2.60
N LEU A 38 -24.13 14.73 3.48
CA LEU A 38 -24.27 14.57 4.92
C LEU A 38 -23.58 15.71 5.67
N PRO A 39 -24.04 16.07 6.88
CA PRO A 39 -23.27 16.94 7.78
C PRO A 39 -21.90 16.33 8.11
N ALA A 40 -20.91 17.18 8.37
CA ALA A 40 -19.50 16.78 8.57
C ALA A 40 -19.31 15.59 9.53
N GLU A 41 -19.86 15.66 10.75
CA GLU A 41 -19.74 14.57 11.74
C GLU A 41 -20.34 13.24 11.25
N SER A 42 -21.44 13.30 10.49
CA SER A 42 -22.07 12.12 9.90
C SER A 42 -21.33 11.60 8.67
N ALA A 43 -20.69 12.50 7.91
CA ALA A 43 -19.84 12.14 6.79
C ALA A 43 -18.58 11.40 7.25
N ASP A 44 -17.95 11.88 8.33
CA ASP A 44 -16.79 11.23 8.94
C ASP A 44 -17.15 9.86 9.51
N ALA A 45 -18.24 9.77 10.28
CA ALA A 45 -18.73 8.48 10.77
C ALA A 45 -19.03 7.50 9.62
N LYS A 46 -19.56 8.00 8.49
CA LYS A 46 -19.80 7.16 7.32
C LYS A 46 -18.52 6.72 6.63
N ALA A 47 -17.51 7.59 6.57
CA ALA A 47 -16.20 7.24 6.05
C ALA A 47 -15.55 6.14 6.89
N ASP A 48 -15.63 6.24 8.22
CA ASP A 48 -15.13 5.21 9.15
C ASP A 48 -15.80 3.85 8.92
N GLU A 49 -17.14 3.82 8.75
CA GLU A 49 -17.87 2.60 8.40
C GLU A 49 -17.40 1.99 7.07
N LEU A 50 -17.21 2.83 6.04
CA LEU A 50 -16.75 2.39 4.73
C LEU A 50 -15.34 1.80 4.80
N VAL A 51 -14.46 2.41 5.59
CA VAL A 51 -13.09 1.95 5.81
C VAL A 51 -13.08 0.62 6.57
N ALA A 52 -13.90 0.49 7.62
CA ALA A 52 -14.05 -0.76 8.35
C ALA A 52 -14.48 -1.90 7.41
N ALA A 53 -15.50 -1.66 6.57
CA ALA A 53 -15.94 -2.63 5.57
C ALA A 53 -14.86 -2.93 4.51
N ALA A 54 -14.11 -1.91 4.08
CA ALA A 54 -13.04 -2.05 3.10
C ALA A 54 -11.86 -2.89 3.62
N VAL A 55 -11.52 -2.75 4.90
CA VAL A 55 -10.46 -3.53 5.57
C VAL A 55 -10.92 -4.98 5.81
N GLU A 56 -12.21 -5.22 5.98
CA GLU A 56 -12.75 -6.57 6.13
C GLU A 56 -12.95 -7.31 4.80
N SER A 57 -13.04 -6.62 3.66
CA SER A 57 -13.22 -7.24 2.34
C SER A 57 -11.93 -7.90 1.81
N PRO A 58 -11.90 -9.24 1.66
CA PRO A 58 -10.75 -9.93 1.08
C PRO A 58 -10.50 -9.57 -0.39
N GLU A 59 -11.59 -9.37 -1.16
CA GLU A 59 -11.52 -9.04 -2.57
C GLU A 59 -10.91 -7.66 -2.79
N LEU A 60 -11.38 -6.65 -2.04
CA LEU A 60 -10.84 -5.30 -2.14
C LEU A 60 -9.38 -5.27 -1.69
N ARG A 61 -9.04 -5.97 -0.60
CA ARG A 61 -7.65 -6.09 -0.15
C ARG A 61 -6.75 -6.69 -1.22
N ALA A 62 -7.18 -7.79 -1.85
CA ALA A 62 -6.42 -8.40 -2.93
C ALA A 62 -6.21 -7.43 -4.10
N GLN A 63 -7.24 -6.66 -4.46
CA GLN A 63 -7.14 -5.65 -5.50
C GLN A 63 -6.17 -4.52 -5.13
N VAL A 64 -6.25 -3.97 -3.91
CA VAL A 64 -5.34 -2.91 -3.43
C VAL A 64 -3.89 -3.39 -3.46
N HIS A 65 -3.62 -4.62 -3.05
CA HIS A 65 -2.27 -5.20 -3.13
C HIS A 65 -1.74 -5.27 -4.57
N VAL A 66 -2.59 -5.67 -5.53
CA VAL A 66 -2.22 -5.71 -6.96
C VAL A 66 -1.93 -4.30 -7.47
N GLU A 67 -2.83 -3.35 -7.24
CA GLU A 67 -2.69 -1.98 -7.73
C GLU A 67 -1.44 -1.29 -7.15
N VAL A 68 -1.17 -1.48 -5.85
CA VAL A 68 0.04 -0.93 -5.21
C VAL A 68 1.30 -1.54 -5.83
N ARG A 69 1.33 -2.86 -6.05
CA ARG A 69 2.48 -3.54 -6.65
C ARG A 69 2.72 -3.11 -8.09
N GLU A 70 1.67 -2.99 -8.88
CA GLU A 70 1.75 -2.50 -10.26
C GLU A 70 2.25 -1.05 -10.30
N ARG A 71 1.75 -0.19 -9.41
CA ARG A 71 2.21 1.20 -9.32
C ARG A 71 3.68 1.29 -8.89
N MET A 72 4.11 0.50 -7.92
CA MET A 72 5.50 0.44 -7.48
C MET A 72 6.42 -0.03 -8.62
N THR A 73 5.99 -1.04 -9.38
CA THR A 73 6.72 -1.55 -10.54
C THR A 73 6.85 -0.47 -11.62
N ALA A 74 5.77 0.23 -11.95
CA ALA A 74 5.78 1.31 -12.93
C ALA A 74 6.70 2.47 -12.50
N LEU A 75 6.67 2.86 -11.23
CA LEU A 75 7.56 3.90 -10.69
C LEU A 75 9.03 3.48 -10.78
N MET A 76 9.35 2.22 -10.42
CA MET A 76 10.72 1.70 -10.53
C MET A 76 11.22 1.70 -11.98
N GLN A 77 10.36 1.30 -12.94
CA GLN A 77 10.69 1.34 -14.36
C GLN A 77 10.93 2.77 -14.86
N GLU A 78 10.10 3.73 -14.46
CA GLU A 78 10.27 5.14 -14.82
C GLU A 78 11.58 5.72 -14.26
N VAL A 79 11.92 5.36 -13.02
CA VAL A 79 13.17 5.79 -12.38
C VAL A 79 14.38 5.18 -13.08
N MET A 80 14.37 3.88 -13.38
CA MET A 80 15.44 3.24 -14.15
C MET A 80 15.61 3.80 -15.55
N ALA A 81 14.53 4.24 -16.20
CA ALA A 81 14.59 4.87 -17.51
C ALA A 81 15.32 6.22 -17.49
N LYS A 82 15.36 6.91 -16.34
CA LYS A 82 16.08 8.18 -16.15
C LYS A 82 17.59 7.99 -15.93
N GLY A 83 18.06 6.74 -15.90
CA GLY A 83 19.46 6.37 -15.67
C GLY A 83 19.56 5.33 -14.55
N PRO A 84 20.70 4.62 -14.45
CA PRO A 84 20.91 3.67 -13.36
C PRO A 84 20.79 4.40 -12.02
N LEU A 85 19.96 3.85 -11.14
CA LEU A 85 19.89 4.27 -9.75
C LEU A 85 21.30 4.14 -9.15
N PRO A 86 21.84 5.20 -8.50
CA PRO A 86 23.17 5.12 -7.89
C PRO A 86 23.23 3.95 -6.91
N GLY A 87 24.05 2.94 -7.22
CA GLY A 87 24.21 1.76 -6.36
C GLY A 87 23.19 0.64 -6.54
N VAL A 88 22.25 0.73 -7.51
CA VAL A 88 21.32 -0.36 -7.84
C VAL A 88 21.55 -0.80 -9.28
N THR A 89 21.99 -2.04 -9.44
CA THR A 89 22.24 -2.67 -10.74
C THR A 89 21.02 -3.45 -11.20
N LYS A 90 20.93 -3.75 -12.50
CA LYS A 90 19.86 -4.59 -13.05
C LYS A 90 19.78 -5.98 -12.41
N ALA A 91 20.88 -6.47 -11.82
CA ALA A 91 20.93 -7.74 -11.12
C ALA A 91 20.16 -7.71 -9.78
N ASP A 92 20.13 -6.55 -9.11
CA ASP A 92 19.48 -6.39 -7.79
C ASP A 92 17.95 -6.43 -7.87
N ILE A 93 17.41 -6.22 -9.07
CA ILE A 93 15.96 -6.14 -9.34
C ILE A 93 15.35 -7.52 -9.59
N HIS A 94 16.18 -8.52 -9.92
CA HIS A 94 15.73 -9.89 -10.22
C HIS A 94 15.61 -10.81 -9.00
N THR A 95 15.88 -10.34 -7.78
CA THR A 95 15.89 -11.17 -6.56
C THR A 95 14.60 -11.16 -5.72
N ALA A 96 13.50 -10.57 -6.21
CA ALA A 96 12.18 -10.66 -5.56
C ALA A 96 11.24 -11.62 -6.31
N GLY A 97 11.66 -12.87 -6.50
CA GLY A 97 10.82 -14.00 -6.91
C GLY A 97 10.73 -15.04 -5.77
N PRO A 98 9.61 -15.78 -5.62
CA PRO A 98 9.37 -16.64 -4.47
C PRO A 98 10.37 -17.79 -4.43
N GLY A 99 10.74 -18.16 -3.20
CA GLY A 99 11.98 -18.85 -2.89
C GLY A 99 12.22 -20.19 -3.61
N GLU A 100 13.51 -20.48 -3.77
CA GLU A 100 14.03 -21.83 -3.62
C GLU A 100 15.31 -21.75 -2.78
N GLY A 101 15.19 -22.17 -1.53
CA GLY A 101 16.34 -22.62 -0.75
C GLY A 101 16.70 -24.04 -1.17
N GLY A 102 18.00 -24.31 -1.36
CA GLY A 102 18.49 -25.66 -1.54
C GLY A 102 19.98 -25.69 -1.89
N PRO A 103 20.83 -26.45 -1.15
CA PRO A 103 22.25 -26.16 -1.03
C PRO A 103 23.11 -26.76 -2.15
N THR A 104 24.27 -26.14 -2.32
CA THR A 104 25.40 -26.62 -3.09
C THR A 104 25.89 -27.98 -2.57
N SER A 105 26.02 -28.96 -3.46
CA SER A 105 27.03 -30.02 -3.41
C SER A 105 27.53 -30.28 -4.82
#